data_AF-A0A966QCC0-F1
#
_entry.id   AF-A0A966QCC0-F1
#
_cell.length_a   1.000
_cell.length_b   1.000
_cell.length_c   1.000
_cell.angle_alpha   90.00
_cell.angle_beta   90.00
_cell.angle_gamma   90.00
#
_symmetry.space_group_name_H-M   'P 1'
#
loop_
_entity.id
_entity.type
_entity.pdbx_description
1 polymer ?
#
loop_
_entity_poly.entity_id
_entity_poly.type
_entity_poly.pdbx_seq_one_letter_code
_entity_poly.pdbx_strand_id
1 'polypeptide(L)'
;LRGLRRELERQQERAKVVVPIWWEPELTGLVHAWAKGTSWSDVIANTSLDEGDVVRILRRTVDLLAQVPYCEAISEQLRTNARAALKAINRFPVCEIEDLLAGGHGQLDPATARPTDPRLPAPGVGPSGAAEAPIP
;
A
#
# COMPACT_ATOMS: atom_id res chain seq x y z
N LEU A 1 -5.81 27.55 -0.41
CA LEU A 1 -4.78 27.02 -1.34
C LEU A 1 -4.34 28.00 -2.43
N ARG A 2 -5.21 28.85 -3.03
CA ARG A 2 -4.81 29.82 -4.08
C ARG A 2 -3.65 30.77 -3.68
N GLY A 3 -3.57 31.17 -2.41
CA GLY A 3 -2.47 32.00 -1.90
C GLY A 3 -1.12 31.26 -1.89
N LEU A 4 -1.12 29.94 -1.63
CA LEU A 4 0.10 29.12 -1.62
C LEU A 4 0.67 28.95 -3.03
N ARG A 5 -0.20 28.82 -4.06
CA ARG A 5 0.24 28.77 -5.46
C ARG A 5 1.03 30.04 -5.84
N ARG A 6 0.46 31.21 -5.56
CA ARG A 6 1.14 32.49 -5.83
C ARG A 6 2.46 32.59 -5.05
N GLU A 7 2.47 32.14 -3.81
CA GLU A 7 3.69 32.13 -3.01
C GLU A 7 4.75 31.21 -3.61
N LEU A 8 4.37 29.99 -4.01
CA LEU A 8 5.27 29.05 -4.67
C LEU A 8 5.86 29.65 -5.96
N GLU A 9 5.03 30.26 -6.81
CA GLU A 9 5.47 30.96 -8.02
C GLU A 9 6.51 32.05 -7.69
N ARG A 10 6.21 32.92 -6.71
CA ARG A 10 7.14 33.98 -6.26
C ARG A 10 8.47 33.43 -5.72
N GLN A 11 8.42 32.36 -4.94
CA GLN A 11 9.62 31.76 -4.35
C GLN A 11 10.48 31.09 -5.43
N GLN A 12 9.87 30.40 -6.39
CA GLN A 12 10.60 29.77 -7.50
C GLN A 12 11.26 30.81 -8.41
N GLU A 13 10.58 31.92 -8.68
CA GLU A 13 11.14 33.05 -9.44
C GLU A 13 12.35 33.66 -8.71
N ARG A 14 12.18 33.97 -7.41
CA ARG A 14 13.26 34.52 -6.57
C ARG A 14 14.48 33.61 -6.51
N ALA A 15 14.26 32.30 -6.44
CA ALA A 15 15.32 31.30 -6.40
C ALA A 15 15.89 30.95 -7.79
N LYS A 16 15.36 31.54 -8.88
CA LYS A 16 15.76 31.27 -10.27
C LYS A 16 15.72 29.77 -10.61
N VAL A 17 14.67 29.08 -10.17
CA VAL A 17 14.50 27.64 -10.42
C VAL A 17 14.39 27.41 -11.93
N VAL A 18 15.29 26.58 -12.48
CA VAL A 18 15.38 26.32 -13.93
C VAL A 18 14.17 25.51 -14.44
N VAL A 19 13.66 24.60 -13.62
CA VAL A 19 12.49 23.76 -13.92
C VAL A 19 11.45 23.95 -12.81
N PRO A 20 10.49 24.88 -12.96
CA PRO A 20 9.51 25.15 -11.93
C PRO A 20 8.53 23.98 -11.77
N ILE A 21 8.11 23.75 -10.53
CA ILE A 21 7.02 22.84 -10.19
C ILE A 21 5.67 23.56 -10.32
N TRP A 22 4.70 22.84 -10.89
CA TRP A 22 3.32 23.30 -11.05
C TRP A 22 2.45 22.77 -9.91
N TRP A 23 1.53 23.59 -9.44
CA TRP A 23 0.52 23.18 -8.48
C TRP A 23 -0.74 22.74 -9.24
N GLU A 24 -0.95 21.43 -9.32
CA GLU A 24 -2.08 20.80 -10.04
C GLU A 24 -3.08 20.15 -9.05
N PRO A 25 -4.10 20.88 -8.59
CA PRO A 25 -5.10 20.35 -7.67
C PRO A 25 -6.14 19.43 -8.32
N GLU A 26 -6.19 19.37 -9.65
CA GLU A 26 -7.26 18.74 -10.43
C GLU A 26 -7.44 17.25 -10.10
N LEU A 27 -6.35 16.57 -9.78
CA LEU A 27 -6.33 15.14 -9.46
C LEU A 27 -6.72 14.84 -8.00
N THR A 28 -6.82 15.86 -7.14
CA THR A 28 -7.17 15.68 -5.71
C THR A 28 -8.55 15.05 -5.55
N GLY A 29 -9.50 15.40 -6.41
CA GLY A 29 -10.86 14.86 -6.37
C GLY A 29 -10.90 13.36 -6.63
N LEU A 30 -10.07 12.87 -7.55
CA LEU A 30 -9.94 11.46 -7.86
C LEU A 30 -9.39 10.67 -6.66
N VAL A 31 -8.28 11.15 -6.07
CA VAL A 31 -7.68 10.49 -4.90
C VAL A 31 -8.66 10.46 -3.72
N HIS A 32 -9.39 11.55 -3.52
CA HIS A 32 -10.39 11.64 -2.46
C HIS A 32 -11.58 10.69 -2.67
N ALA A 33 -12.10 10.58 -3.89
CA ALA A 33 -13.16 9.63 -4.22
C ALA A 33 -12.71 8.19 -3.97
N TRP A 34 -11.49 7.86 -4.40
CA TRP A 34 -10.88 6.57 -4.10
C TRP A 34 -10.72 6.33 -2.59
N ALA A 35 -10.16 7.28 -1.84
CA ALA A 35 -10.01 7.13 -0.38
C ALA A 35 -11.36 7.00 0.35
N LYS A 36 -12.44 7.57 -0.21
CA LYS A 36 -13.81 7.42 0.32
C LYS A 36 -14.46 6.07 0.04
N GLY A 37 -13.84 5.21 -0.77
CA GLY A 37 -14.32 3.85 -1.03
C GLY A 37 -15.04 3.65 -2.37
N THR A 38 -15.08 4.65 -3.28
CA THR A 38 -15.65 4.49 -4.64
C THR A 38 -15.06 3.27 -5.35
N SER A 39 -15.85 2.47 -6.07
CA SER A 39 -15.31 1.26 -6.72
C SER A 39 -14.26 1.61 -7.80
N TRP A 40 -13.35 0.68 -8.12
CA TRP A 40 -12.33 0.90 -9.16
C TRP A 40 -12.97 1.21 -10.52
N SER A 41 -13.96 0.42 -10.91
CA SER A 41 -14.73 0.63 -12.14
C SER A 41 -15.37 2.01 -12.20
N ASP A 42 -15.91 2.50 -11.09
CA ASP A 42 -16.53 3.84 -11.05
C ASP A 42 -15.47 4.94 -11.14
N VAL A 43 -14.31 4.79 -10.50
CA VAL A 43 -13.22 5.77 -10.63
C VAL A 43 -12.75 5.89 -12.07
N ILE A 44 -12.52 4.74 -12.74
CA ILE A 44 -12.07 4.71 -14.13
C ILE A 44 -13.16 5.25 -15.08
N ALA A 45 -14.43 4.92 -14.85
CA ALA A 45 -15.53 5.43 -15.67
C ALA A 45 -15.75 6.95 -15.56
N ASN A 46 -15.26 7.59 -14.49
CA ASN A 46 -15.41 9.03 -14.24
C ASN A 46 -14.14 9.84 -14.55
N THR A 47 -13.17 9.24 -15.26
CA THR A 47 -11.96 9.93 -15.69
C THR A 47 -11.59 9.58 -17.12
N SER A 48 -10.84 10.47 -17.77
CA SER A 48 -10.24 10.21 -19.09
C SER A 48 -8.78 9.72 -18.97
N LEU A 49 -8.32 9.43 -17.76
CA LEU A 49 -6.97 8.93 -17.49
C LEU A 49 -6.88 7.43 -17.75
N ASP A 50 -5.71 6.99 -18.20
CA ASP A 50 -5.40 5.56 -18.31
C ASP A 50 -5.34 4.92 -16.91
N GLU A 51 -5.75 3.65 -16.81
CA GLU A 51 -5.73 2.90 -15.54
C GLU A 51 -4.36 2.91 -14.87
N GLY A 52 -3.28 2.76 -15.64
CA GLY A 52 -1.91 2.82 -15.15
C GLY A 52 -1.53 4.18 -14.57
N ASP A 53 -2.08 5.27 -15.12
CA ASP A 53 -1.87 6.61 -14.59
C ASP A 53 -2.60 6.84 -13.28
N VAL A 54 -3.82 6.32 -13.18
CA VAL A 54 -4.59 6.33 -11.93
C VAL A 54 -3.85 5.55 -10.83
N VAL A 55 -3.38 4.34 -11.12
CA VAL A 55 -2.56 3.56 -10.18
C VAL A 55 -1.31 4.35 -9.77
N ARG A 56 -0.60 4.93 -10.74
CA ARG A 56 0.63 5.70 -10.51
C ARG A 56 0.40 6.94 -9.63
N ILE A 57 -0.70 7.67 -9.82
CA ILE A 57 -1.08 8.82 -8.98
C ILE A 57 -1.39 8.36 -7.55
N LEU A 58 -2.18 7.30 -7.41
CA LEU A 58 -2.58 6.78 -6.09
C LEU A 58 -1.37 6.24 -5.33
N ARG A 59 -0.49 5.50 -5.98
CA ARG A 59 0.73 4.94 -5.36
C ARG A 59 1.71 6.04 -4.92
N ARG A 60 1.94 7.06 -5.75
CA ARG A 60 2.72 8.24 -5.31
C ARG A 60 2.10 8.95 -4.12
N THR A 61 0.78 8.97 -4.03
CA THR A 61 0.10 9.54 -2.87
C THR A 61 0.31 8.68 -1.62
N VAL A 62 0.25 7.36 -1.76
CA VAL A 62 0.60 6.42 -0.67
C VAL A 62 2.04 6.62 -0.21
N ASP A 63 2.99 6.71 -1.14
CA ASP A 63 4.41 6.91 -0.83
C ASP A 63 4.64 8.22 -0.06
N LEU A 64 4.00 9.31 -0.48
CA LEU A 64 4.06 10.60 0.22
C LEU A 64 3.44 10.50 1.63
N LEU A 65 2.27 9.87 1.76
CA LEU A 65 1.60 9.69 3.05
C LEU A 65 2.41 8.79 4.00
N ALA A 66 3.15 7.81 3.47
CA ALA A 66 4.03 6.95 4.25
C ALA A 66 5.21 7.72 4.85
N GLN A 67 5.67 8.78 4.17
CA GLN A 67 6.76 9.64 4.64
C GLN A 67 6.31 10.64 5.71
N VAL A 68 5.06 11.14 5.66
CA VAL A 68 4.57 12.19 6.58
C VAL A 68 4.80 11.85 8.05
N PRO A 69 4.51 10.64 8.57
CA PRO A 69 4.76 10.28 9.97
C PRO A 69 6.21 10.31 10.43
N TYR A 70 7.19 10.49 9.54
CA TYR A 70 8.61 10.59 9.88
C TYR A 70 9.11 12.04 9.89
N CYS A 71 8.30 13.01 9.43
CA CYS A 71 8.68 14.41 9.48
C CYS A 71 8.85 14.90 10.93
N GLU A 72 9.89 15.71 11.13
CA GLU A 72 10.08 16.47 12.38
C GLU A 72 9.05 17.61 12.48
N ALA A 73 8.76 18.05 13.71
CA ALA A 73 7.92 19.22 13.98
C ALA A 73 6.49 19.19 13.38
N ILE A 74 5.90 18.02 13.15
CA ILE A 74 4.48 17.88 12.78
C ILE A 74 3.60 17.50 13.96
N SER A 75 2.32 17.90 13.91
CA SER A 75 1.33 17.55 14.93
C SER A 75 0.95 16.07 14.91
N GLU A 76 0.56 15.53 16.05
CA GLU A 76 0.10 14.14 16.14
C GLU A 76 -1.20 13.91 15.34
N GLN A 77 -2.05 14.93 15.27
CA GLN A 77 -3.24 14.91 14.42
C GLN A 77 -2.87 14.70 12.94
N LEU A 78 -1.80 15.35 12.46
CA LEU A 78 -1.34 15.16 11.08
C LEU A 78 -0.78 13.74 10.87
N ARG A 79 0.01 13.20 11.82
CA ARG A 79 0.50 11.81 11.75
C ARG A 79 -0.66 10.81 11.66
N THR A 80 -1.65 10.98 12.52
CA THR A 80 -2.83 10.10 12.59
C THR A 80 -3.63 10.18 11.30
N ASN A 81 -3.89 11.38 10.80
CA ASN A 81 -4.62 11.58 9.55
C ASN A 81 -3.87 10.99 8.35
N ALA A 82 -2.54 11.13 8.29
CA ALA A 82 -1.73 10.56 7.21
C ALA A 82 -1.81 9.02 7.19
N ARG A 83 -1.69 8.37 8.36
CA ARG A 83 -1.85 6.91 8.48
C ARG A 83 -3.25 6.45 8.08
N ALA A 84 -4.28 7.18 8.48
CA ALA A 84 -5.66 6.87 8.12
C ALA A 84 -5.90 7.00 6.60
N ALA A 85 -5.42 8.08 5.99
CA ALA A 85 -5.51 8.29 4.55
C ALA A 85 -4.74 7.22 3.76
N LEU A 86 -3.54 6.85 4.22
CA LEU A 86 -2.74 5.78 3.62
C LEU A 86 -3.52 4.48 3.58
N LYS A 87 -4.08 4.06 4.73
CA LYS A 87 -4.88 2.84 4.83
C LYS A 87 -6.12 2.86 3.93
N ALA A 88 -6.75 4.01 3.77
CA ALA A 88 -7.94 4.16 2.94
C ALA A 88 -7.63 4.04 1.44
N ILE A 89 -6.47 4.52 1.01
CA ILE A 89 -6.02 4.47 -0.39
C ILE A 89 -5.42 3.11 -0.74
N ASN A 90 -4.74 2.46 0.22
CA ASN A 90 -4.01 1.21 0.01
C ASN A 90 -4.92 -0.01 -0.09
N ARG A 91 -5.64 -0.13 -1.21
CA ARG A 91 -6.54 -1.25 -1.56
C ARG A 91 -6.35 -1.65 -3.01
N PHE A 92 -6.79 -2.86 -3.38
CA PHE A 92 -6.67 -3.35 -4.75
C PHE A 92 -7.34 -2.39 -5.76
N PRO A 93 -6.70 -2.05 -6.90
CA PRO A 93 -5.43 -2.57 -7.44
C PRO A 93 -4.18 -1.75 -7.04
N VAL A 94 -4.30 -0.78 -6.14
CA VAL A 94 -3.21 0.14 -5.75
C VAL A 94 -2.23 -0.49 -4.77
N CYS A 95 -2.69 -1.44 -3.95
CA CYS A 95 -1.87 -2.05 -2.91
C CYS A 95 -0.75 -2.94 -3.47
N GLU A 96 0.37 -2.97 -2.75
CA GLU A 96 1.47 -3.84 -3.09
C GLU A 96 1.16 -5.31 -2.84
N ILE A 97 1.86 -6.19 -3.56
CA ILE A 97 1.75 -7.63 -3.36
C ILE A 97 2.20 -7.98 -1.93
N GLU A 98 3.22 -7.31 -1.41
CA GLU A 98 3.67 -7.46 -0.03
C GLU A 98 2.57 -7.12 0.98
N ASP A 99 1.73 -6.11 0.71
CA ASP A 99 0.61 -5.74 1.57
C ASP A 99 -0.51 -6.79 1.52
N LEU A 100 -0.76 -7.36 0.33
CA LEU A 100 -1.69 -8.47 0.16
C LEU A 100 -1.21 -9.73 0.91
N LEU A 101 0.09 -10.00 0.87
CA LEU A 101 0.72 -11.14 1.57
C LEU A 101 0.78 -10.91 3.09
N ALA A 102 1.05 -9.69 3.55
CA ALA A 102 1.04 -9.34 4.97
C ALA A 102 -0.36 -9.43 5.59
N GLY A 103 -1.42 -9.18 4.80
CA GLY A 103 -2.80 -9.45 5.19
C GLY A 103 -3.19 -10.94 5.16
N GLY A 104 -2.35 -11.81 4.59
CA GLY A 104 -2.62 -13.22 4.30
C GLY A 104 -2.42 -14.22 5.45
N HIS A 105 -1.97 -13.79 6.65
CA HIS A 105 -1.89 -14.66 7.83
C HIS A 105 -3.24 -14.82 8.57
N GLY A 106 -4.36 -14.74 7.88
CA GLY A 106 -5.66 -14.73 8.54
C GLY A 106 -6.89 -14.93 7.66
N GLN A 107 -6.84 -15.78 6.64
CA GLN A 107 -7.99 -16.55 6.14
C GLN A 107 -7.47 -17.49 5.03
N LEU A 108 -7.12 -18.73 5.37
CA LEU A 108 -7.02 -19.77 4.35
C LEU A 108 -8.45 -20.04 3.87
N ASP A 109 -8.74 -19.73 2.61
CA ASP A 109 -9.99 -20.14 1.98
C ASP A 109 -10.14 -21.66 2.12
N PRO A 110 -11.26 -22.16 2.69
CA PRO A 110 -11.48 -23.60 2.83
C PRO A 110 -11.55 -24.33 1.47
N ALA A 111 -11.64 -23.59 0.36
CA ALA A 111 -11.64 -24.13 -1.00
C ALA A 111 -10.25 -24.56 -1.51
N THR A 112 -9.15 -24.13 -0.88
CA THR A 112 -7.78 -24.48 -1.28
C THR A 112 -7.21 -25.66 -0.47
N ALA A 113 -7.97 -26.19 0.50
CA ALA A 113 -7.62 -27.42 1.18
C ALA A 113 -7.66 -28.58 0.17
N ARG A 114 -6.48 -29.07 -0.23
CA ARG A 114 -6.40 -30.33 -1.00
C ARG A 114 -7.13 -31.41 -0.20
N PRO A 115 -8.01 -32.21 -0.81
CA PRO A 115 -8.58 -33.37 -0.15
C PRO A 115 -7.41 -34.22 0.36
N THR A 116 -7.30 -34.37 1.67
CA THR A 116 -6.37 -35.31 2.28
C THR A 116 -6.82 -36.71 1.86
N ASP A 117 -6.16 -37.26 0.85
CA ASP A 117 -6.34 -38.65 0.44
C ASP A 117 -5.94 -39.53 1.62
N PRO A 118 -6.87 -40.30 2.22
CA PRO A 118 -6.60 -41.11 3.41
C PRO A 118 -5.64 -42.30 3.13
N ARG A 119 -5.17 -42.47 1.88
CA ARG A 119 -4.25 -43.56 1.49
C ARG A 119 -2.78 -43.18 1.48
N LEU A 120 -2.42 -41.94 1.76
CA LEU A 120 -1.01 -41.51 1.81
C LEU A 120 -0.45 -41.62 3.24
N PRO A 121 0.64 -42.39 3.47
CA PRO A 121 1.27 -42.46 4.77
C PRO A 121 1.93 -41.11 5.14
N ALA A 122 1.77 -40.70 6.40
CA ALA A 122 2.32 -39.46 6.93
C ALA A 122 3.86 -39.42 6.83
N PRO A 123 4.48 -38.27 6.53
CA PRO A 123 5.92 -38.17 6.44
C PRO A 123 6.53 -38.14 7.84
N GLY A 124 7.38 -39.13 8.15
CA GLY A 124 8.39 -39.04 9.20
C GLY A 124 8.03 -39.70 10.53
N VAL A 125 8.24 -41.02 10.62
CA VAL A 125 8.64 -41.68 11.87
C VAL A 125 9.87 -42.52 11.56
N GLY A 126 11.06 -41.96 11.83
CA GLY A 126 12.30 -42.71 11.83
C GLY A 126 12.36 -43.64 13.05
N PRO A 127 12.97 -44.84 12.94
CA PRO A 127 13.00 -45.79 14.04
C PRO A 127 14.00 -45.34 15.12
N SER A 128 13.49 -45.23 16.35
CA SER A 128 14.28 -45.03 17.57
C SER A 128 14.59 -46.39 18.21
N GLY A 129 15.87 -46.65 18.46
CA GLY A 129 16.34 -47.51 19.54
C GLY A 129 16.70 -48.96 19.19
N ALA A 130 17.99 -49.23 18.99
CA ALA A 130 18.60 -50.51 19.33
C ALA A 130 20.02 -50.32 19.89
N ALA A 131 20.14 -50.69 21.16
CA ALA A 131 21.29 -50.87 22.04
C ALA A 131 22.71 -50.95 21.45
N GLU A 132 23.64 -50.26 22.11
CA GLU A 132 25.05 -50.63 22.14
C GLU A 132 25.55 -50.56 23.60
N ALA A 133 26.00 -51.71 24.12
CA ALA A 133 26.53 -51.88 25.47
C ALA A 133 28.06 -51.62 25.48
N PRO A 134 28.66 -51.22 26.62
CA PRO A 134 30.09 -50.94 26.67
C PRO A 134 30.88 -52.23 26.89
N ILE A 135 32.03 -52.34 26.23
CA ILE A 135 33.04 -53.38 26.47
C ILE A 135 34.25 -52.69 27.12
N PRO A 136 34.91 -53.31 28.12
CA PRO A 136 36.05 -52.73 28.87
C PRO A 136 37.31 -52.49 28.04
#